data_AF-A0A2N2HW81-F1
#
_entry.id   AF-A0A2N2HW81-F1
#
_cell.length_a   1.000
_cell.length_b   1.000
_cell.length_c   1.000
_cell.angle_alpha   90.00
_cell.angle_beta   90.00
_cell.angle_gamma   90.00
#
_symmetry.space_group_name_H-M   'P 1'
#
loop_
_entity.id
_entity.type
_entity.pdbx_description
1 polymer ?
#
loop_
_entity_poly.entity_id
_entity_poly.type
_entity_poly.pdbx_seq_one_letter_code
_entity_poly.pdbx_strand_id
1 'polypeptide(L)' 'MWQKLNDIKNGHTESALLEVPGGWIVRTVVTYYSSTGGGTSCSVAQTFVSDPKHEWEDLEIENL' A
#
# COMPACT_ATOMS: atom_id res chain seq x y z
N MET A 1 11.99 -7.08 3.28
CA MET A 1 10.87 -7.83 2.67
C MET A 1 9.66 -6.91 2.69
N TRP A 2 8.77 -6.95 1.69
CA TRP A 2 7.59 -6.08 1.70
C TRP A 2 6.58 -6.57 2.75
N GLN A 3 5.93 -5.66 3.46
CA GLN A 3 4.89 -5.94 4.43
C GLN A 3 3.58 -5.33 3.94
N LYS A 4 2.48 -6.08 3.92
CA LYS A 4 1.18 -5.56 3.48
C LYS A 4 0.57 -4.73 4.60
N LEU A 5 0.07 -3.55 4.27
CA LEU A 5 -0.79 -2.75 5.11
C LEU A 5 -2.24 -3.14 4.82
N ASN A 6 -3.00 -3.57 5.84
CA ASN A 6 -4.46 -3.66 5.75
C ASN A 6 -5.04 -2.30 6.05
N ASP A 7 -4.96 -1.41 5.07
CA ASP A 7 -5.29 0.00 5.20
C ASP A 7 -6.74 0.33 4.87
N ILE A 8 -7.42 -0.47 4.04
CA ILE A 8 -8.81 -0.19 3.65
C ILE A 8 -9.62 -1.48 3.43
N LYS A 9 -10.74 -1.65 4.16
CA LYS A 9 -11.72 -2.75 3.98
C LYS A 9 -12.43 -2.79 2.62
N ASN A 10 -12.09 -1.90 1.71
CA ASN A 10 -12.61 -1.88 0.36
C ASN A 10 -11.54 -2.47 -0.53
N GLY A 11 -11.74 -3.72 -1.02
CA GLY A 11 -10.77 -4.54 -1.78
C GLY A 11 -10.35 -4.00 -3.15
N HIS A 12 -10.22 -2.68 -3.27
CA HIS A 12 -9.80 -1.92 -4.43
C HIS A 12 -8.52 -1.12 -4.15
N THR A 13 -8.09 -1.00 -2.89
CA THR A 13 -6.84 -0.34 -2.53
C THR A 13 -5.99 -1.29 -1.70
N GLU A 14 -4.71 -1.40 -2.04
CA GLU A 14 -3.74 -2.17 -1.28
C GLU A 14 -2.50 -1.31 -1.06
N SER A 15 -2.04 -1.19 0.19
CA SER A 15 -0.73 -0.63 0.47
C SER A 15 0.28 -1.68 0.94
N ALA A 16 1.55 -1.43 0.63
CA ALA A 16 2.67 -2.23 1.09
C ALA A 16 3.83 -1.32 1.53
N LEU A 17 4.54 -1.78 2.55
CA LEU A 17 5.67 -1.12 3.18
C LEU A 17 6.96 -1.89 2.89
N LEU A 18 8.04 -1.15 2.68
CA LEU A 18 9.38 -1.70 2.65
C LEU A 18 10.28 -0.85 3.53
N GLU A 19 10.81 -1.47 4.58
CA GLU A 19 11.88 -0.88 5.38
C GLU A 19 13.14 -0.72 4.52
N VAL A 20 13.72 0.49 4.53
CA VAL A 20 14.94 0.83 3.80
C VAL A 20 15.87 1.65 4.68
N PRO A 21 17.18 1.73 4.37
CA PRO A 21 18.07 2.62 5.11
C PRO A 21 17.55 4.07 5.10
N GLY A 22 17.30 4.60 6.30
CA GLY A 22 16.81 5.98 6.48
C GLY A 22 15.29 6.15 6.46
N GLY A 23 14.50 5.07 6.41
CA GLY A 23 13.04 5.20 6.49
C GLY A 23 12.27 4.05 5.85
N TRP A 24 11.16 4.39 5.21
CA TRP A 24 10.21 3.45 4.63
C TRP A 24 9.79 3.87 3.23
N ILE A 25 9.67 2.90 2.34
CA ILE A 25 8.95 3.09 1.07
C ILE A 25 7.52 2.59 1.28
N VAL A 26 6.55 3.46 1.04
CA VAL A 26 5.13 3.11 1.02
C VAL A 26 4.69 3.07 -0.42
N ARG A 27 4.10 1.96 -0.84
CA ARG A 27 3.46 1.81 -2.15
C ARG A 27 1.97 1.61 -1.94
N THR A 28 1.16 2.36 -2.65
CA THR A 28 -0.30 2.20 -2.69
C THR A 28 -0.73 1.89 -4.10
N VAL A 29 -1.48 0.80 -4.27
CA VAL A 29 -2.07 0.37 -5.54
C VAL A 29 -3.58 0.52 -5.43
N VAL A 30 -4.17 1.30 -6.34
CA VAL A 30 -5.62 1.45 -6.45
C VAL A 30 -6.06 0.75 -7.73
N THR A 31 -6.92 -0.26 -7.61
CA THR A 31 -7.47 -1.06 -8.70
C THR A 31 -8.90 -0.63 -9.00
N TYR A 32 -9.13 -0.19 -10.23
CA TYR A 32 -10.42 0.21 -10.77
C TYR A 32 -10.98 -0.91 -11.66
N TYR A 33 -12.19 -1.35 -11.35
CA TYR A 33 -12.94 -2.27 -12.20
C TYR A 33 -13.96 -1.50 -13.02
N SER A 34 -13.92 -1.67 -14.35
CA SER A 34 -14.99 -1.16 -15.22
C SER A 34 -16.27 -1.97 -14.99
N SER A 35 -17.36 -1.29 -14.61
CA SER A 35 -18.69 -1.90 -14.47
C SER A 35 -19.30 -2.33 -15.81
N THR A 36 -18.72 -1.89 -16.93
CA THR A 36 -19.21 -2.15 -18.29
C THR A 36 -18.37 -3.18 -19.07
N GLY A 37 -17.49 -3.93 -18.39
CA GLY A 37 -16.72 -5.02 -18.99
C GLY A 37 -15.45 -4.60 -19.75
N GLY A 38 -14.98 -3.37 -19.55
CA GLY A 38 -13.86 -2.76 -20.31
C GLY A 38 -12.44 -3.06 -19.80
N GLY A 39 -12.25 -3.97 -18.85
CA GLY A 39 -10.94 -4.33 -18.29
C GLY A 39 -10.63 -3.75 -16.91
N THR A 40 -9.52 -4.21 -16.33
CA THR A 40 -9.01 -3.76 -15.03
C THR A 40 -7.95 -2.68 -15.25
N SER A 41 -8.12 -1.52 -14.62
CA SER A 41 -7.12 -0.44 -14.61
C SER A 41 -6.55 -0.30 -13.20
N CYS A 42 -5.29 0.12 -13.07
CA CYS A 42 -4.70 0.43 -11.78
C CYS A 42 -3.93 1.75 -11.80
N SER A 43 -3.91 2.42 -10.65
CA SER A 43 -3.02 3.54 -10.34
C SER A 43 -2.06 3.12 -9.24
N VAL A 44 -0.79 3.50 -9.37
CA VAL A 44 0.24 3.21 -8.37
C VAL A 44 0.85 4.52 -7.90
N ALA A 45 0.83 4.73 -6.59
CA ALA A 45 1.53 5.82 -5.92
C ALA A 45 2.64 5.23 -5.04
N GLN A 46 3.78 5.90 -4.99
CA GLN A 46 4.88 5.54 -4.10
C GLN A 46 5.36 6.79 -3.37
N THR A 47 5.53 6.69 -2.06
CA THR A 47 6.07 7.76 -1.22
C THR A 47 7.17 7.24 -0.32
N PHE A 48 8.02 8.15 0.16
CA PHE A 48 9.11 7.87 1.09
C PHE A 48 8.82 8.56 2.42
N VAL A 49 8.86 7.78 3.50
CA VAL A 49 8.73 8.27 4.88
C VAL A 49 10.12 8.20 5.50
N SER A 50 10.72 9.36 5.78
CA SER A 50 12.09 9.46 6.29
C SER A 50 12.24 9.17 7.79
N ASP A 51 11.15 8.84 8.47
CA ASP A 51 11.17 8.45 9.87
C ASP A 51 11.33 6.93 9.98
N PRO A 52 12.51 6.41 10.35
CA PRO A 52 12.72 4.97 10.49
C PRO A 52 11.91 4.37 11.65
N LYS A 53 11.48 5.18 12.62
CA LYS A 53 10.66 4.75 13.77
C LYS A 53 9.18 5.08 13.58
N HIS A 54 8.75 5.33 12.33
CA HIS A 54 7.36 5.65 12.05
C HIS A 54 6.44 4.53 12.54
N GLU A 55 5.50 4.89 13.41
CA GLU A 55 4.47 3.99 13.90
C GLU A 55 3.26 4.07 12.97
N TRP A 56 2.88 2.93 12.40
CA TRP A 56 1.70 2.78 11.55
C TRP A 56 0.47 2.50 12.42
N GLU A 57 0.20 3.39 13.38
CA GLU A 57 -0.95 3.27 14.28
C GLU A 57 -2.23 3.17 13.42
N ASP A 58 -3.13 2.24 13.78
CA ASP A 58 -4.39 1.87 13.10
C ASP A 58 -4.31 0.89 11.91
N LEU A 59 -3.14 0.37 11.55
CA LEU A 59 -3.01 -0.52 10.38
C LEU A 59 -2.62 -1.96 10.79
N GLU A 60 -3.44 -2.94 10.44
CA GLU A 60 -3.07 -4.35 10.60
C GLU A 60 -1.99 -4.69 9.56
N ILE A 61 -0.80 -5.10 9.99
CA ILE A 61 0.30 -5.47 9.09
C ILE A 61 0.35 -6.98 8.94
N GLU A 62 0.24 -7.48 7.70
CA GLU A 62 0.49 -8.87 7.36
C GLU A 62 1.84 -9.02 6.66
N ASN A 63 2.64 -10.01 7.09
CA ASN A 63 3.87 -10.36 6.40
C ASN A 63 3.52 -11.13 5.11
N LEU A 64 4.04 -10.65 3.98
CA LEU A 64 3.89 -11.28 2.65
C LEU A 64 4.92 -12.41 2.43
#